data_AF-D8TK14-F1
#
_entry.id   AF-D8TK14-F1
#
_cell.length_a   1.000
_cell.length_b   1.000
_cell.length_c   1.000
_cell.angle_alpha   90.00
_cell.angle_beta   90.00
_cell.angle_gamma   90.00
#
_symmetry.space_group_name_H-M   'P 1'
#
loop_
_entity.id
_entity.type
_entity.pdbx_description
1 polymer ?
#
loop_
_entity_poly.entity_id
_entity_poly.type
_entity_poly.pdbx_seq_one_letter_code
_entity_poly.pdbx_strand_id
1 'polypeptide(L)'
;MGSHGLLELLTGPAAVKIAGLLGSTAVVFGVQRLVPTFDPSWYKSLRKPNWTPPNYVFPMVWIPLKLMQSVALWLVCTKAPTAGAMALPLAAFGAHMFLGNWWNAAAFHPVSPAAAFLMLPTQVWVTIATKLNYDIVKLNT
;
A
#
# COMPACT_ATOMS: atom_id res chain seq x y z
N MET A 1 -8.35 23.39 -33.61
CA MET A 1 -7.20 22.68 -33.00
C MET A 1 -7.46 22.21 -31.55
N GLY A 2 -8.72 22.00 -31.10
CA GLY A 2 -9.01 21.83 -29.66
C GLY A 2 -9.85 20.61 -29.22
N SER A 3 -10.57 19.91 -30.09
CA SER A 3 -11.44 18.79 -29.69
C SER A 3 -10.82 17.41 -29.86
N HIS A 4 -9.95 17.24 -30.86
CA HIS A 4 -9.34 15.93 -31.16
C HIS A 4 -8.28 15.54 -30.12
N GLY A 5 -7.47 16.50 -29.64
CA GLY A 5 -6.48 16.24 -28.59
C GLY A 5 -7.10 15.96 -27.21
N LEU A 6 -8.25 16.57 -26.89
CA LEU A 6 -8.95 16.31 -25.63
C LEU A 6 -9.60 14.91 -25.63
N LEU A 7 -10.25 14.52 -26.73
CA LEU A 7 -10.83 13.18 -26.85
C LEU A 7 -9.76 12.10 -26.85
N GLU A 8 -8.61 12.34 -27.47
CA GLU A 8 -7.46 11.42 -27.45
C GLU A 8 -6.79 11.35 -26.06
N LEU A 9 -6.74 12.47 -25.32
CA LEU A 9 -6.29 12.50 -23.93
C LEU A 9 -7.25 11.77 -22.98
N LEU A 10 -8.55 11.73 -23.30
CA LEU A 10 -9.59 11.10 -22.48
C LEU A 10 -9.86 9.64 -22.84
N THR A 11 -9.57 9.21 -24.08
CA THR A 11 -9.86 7.84 -24.55
C THR A 11 -8.63 7.08 -25.03
N GLY A 12 -7.47 7.74 -25.15
CA GLY A 12 -6.24 7.14 -25.63
C GLY A 12 -5.51 6.26 -24.61
N PRO A 13 -4.41 5.61 -25.02
CA PRO A 13 -3.64 4.70 -24.17
C PRO A 13 -3.10 5.35 -22.88
N ALA A 14 -2.86 6.67 -22.91
CA ALA A 14 -2.46 7.44 -21.74
C ALA A 14 -3.61 7.59 -20.72
N ALA A 15 -4.84 7.79 -21.20
CA ALA A 15 -6.04 7.89 -20.37
C ALA A 15 -6.28 6.62 -19.57
N VAL A 16 -6.18 5.46 -20.23
CA VAL A 16 -6.34 4.13 -19.62
C VAL A 16 -5.29 3.88 -18.55
N LYS A 17 -4.04 4.28 -18.80
CA LYS A 17 -2.94 4.18 -17.82
C LYS A 17 -3.20 5.05 -16.60
N ILE A 18 -3.59 6.29 -16.79
CA ILE A 18 -3.92 7.24 -15.71
C ILE A 18 -5.12 6.72 -14.90
N ALA A 19 -6.18 6.28 -15.56
CA ALA A 19 -7.35 5.70 -14.91
C ALA A 19 -6.99 4.46 -14.08
N GLY A 20 -6.12 3.58 -14.60
CA GLY A 20 -5.63 2.41 -13.87
C GLY A 20 -4.82 2.77 -12.63
N LEU A 21 -3.98 3.80 -12.69
CA LEU A 21 -3.20 4.28 -11.54
C LEU A 21 -4.11 4.91 -10.48
N LEU A 22 -5.07 5.73 -10.91
CA LEU A 22 -6.08 6.33 -10.03
C LEU A 22 -6.95 5.25 -9.37
N GLY A 23 -7.40 4.25 -10.12
CA GLY A 23 -8.14 3.11 -9.59
C GLY A 23 -7.33 2.32 -8.56
N SER A 24 -6.06 2.05 -8.85
CA SER A 24 -5.15 1.38 -7.91
C SER A 24 -4.93 2.20 -6.63
N THR A 25 -4.83 3.52 -6.77
CA THR A 25 -4.75 4.46 -5.64
C THR A 25 -6.02 4.44 -4.80
N ALA A 26 -7.18 4.49 -5.46
CA ALA A 26 -8.48 4.44 -4.79
C ALA A 26 -8.66 3.14 -3.99
N VAL A 27 -8.23 1.99 -4.52
CA VAL A 27 -8.24 0.71 -3.80
C VAL A 27 -7.36 0.78 -2.55
N VAL A 28 -6.09 1.19 -2.70
CA VAL A 28 -5.10 1.19 -1.59
C VAL A 28 -5.47 2.15 -0.46
N PHE A 29 -5.98 3.33 -0.79
CA PHE A 29 -6.42 4.30 0.21
C PHE A 29 -7.83 4.00 0.73
N GLY A 30 -8.70 3.45 -0.12
CA GLY A 30 -10.09 3.11 0.21
C GLY A 30 -10.21 2.00 1.24
N VAL A 31 -9.42 0.92 1.13
CA VAL A 31 -9.45 -0.19 2.10
C VAL A 31 -9.21 0.28 3.53
N GLN A 32 -8.37 1.30 3.74
CA GLN A 32 -8.08 1.81 5.08
C GLN A 32 -9.26 2.54 5.72
N ARG A 33 -10.24 3.00 4.93
CA ARG A 33 -11.47 3.61 5.46
C ARG A 33 -12.40 2.58 6.09
N LEU A 34 -12.15 1.29 5.86
CA LEU A 34 -12.89 0.19 6.47
C LEU A 34 -12.37 -0.16 7.88
N VAL A 35 -11.21 0.38 8.27
CA VAL A 35 -10.64 0.14 9.60
C VAL A 35 -11.30 1.10 10.60
N PRO A 36 -11.85 0.59 11.73
CA PRO A 36 -12.43 1.44 12.77
C PRO A 36 -11.43 2.48 13.28
N THR A 37 -11.90 3.70 13.51
CA THR A 37 -11.10 4.72 14.18
C THR A 37 -11.25 4.55 15.70
N PHE A 38 -10.13 4.52 16.41
CA PHE A 38 -10.10 4.40 17.86
C PHE A 38 -9.93 5.77 18.51
N ASP A 39 -10.40 5.93 19.75
CA ASP A 39 -10.24 7.15 20.52
C ASP A 39 -8.75 7.50 20.70
N PRO A 40 -8.29 8.68 20.26
CA PRO A 40 -6.90 9.12 20.44
C PRO A 40 -6.48 9.25 21.91
N SER A 41 -7.44 9.46 22.83
CA SER A 41 -7.17 9.66 24.26
C SER A 41 -6.57 8.40 24.90
N TRP A 42 -7.10 7.22 24.55
CA TRP A 42 -6.60 5.93 25.00
C TRP A 42 -5.15 5.70 24.54
N TYR A 43 -4.84 5.97 23.28
CA TYR A 43 -3.46 5.80 22.80
C TYR A 43 -2.49 6.75 23.51
N LYS A 44 -2.92 7.97 23.84
CA LYS A 44 -2.10 8.95 24.56
C LYS A 44 -1.78 8.52 25.99
N SER A 45 -2.68 7.83 26.69
CA SER A 45 -2.49 7.42 28.09
C SER A 45 -1.54 6.23 28.27
N LEU A 46 -1.28 5.43 27.22
CA LEU A 46 -0.38 4.28 27.30
C LEU A 46 1.07 4.69 27.62
N ARG A 47 1.74 3.90 28.46
CA ARG A 47 3.20 3.96 28.61
C ARG A 47 3.86 3.55 27.30
N LYS A 48 4.80 4.35 26.80
CA LYS A 48 5.46 4.17 25.50
C LYS A 48 6.98 4.11 25.69
N PRO A 49 7.70 3.30 24.90
CA PRO A 49 9.15 3.31 24.95
C PRO A 49 9.70 4.67 24.45
N ASN A 50 10.89 5.03 24.92
CA ASN A 50 11.57 6.29 24.59
C ASN A 50 11.87 6.49 23.09
N TRP A 51 11.86 5.41 22.30
CA TRP A 51 12.09 5.42 20.85
C TRP A 51 10.80 5.63 20.04
N THR A 52 9.64 5.82 20.68
CA THR A 52 8.36 5.96 19.97
C THR A 52 8.39 7.21 19.08
N PRO A 53 8.18 7.07 17.75
CA PRO A 53 8.15 8.21 16.86
C PRO A 53 7.02 9.19 17.18
N PRO A 54 7.20 10.49 16.93
CA PRO A 54 6.10 11.45 16.99
C PRO A 54 4.91 11.04 16.10
N ASN A 55 3.69 11.37 16.51
CA ASN A 55 2.45 10.94 15.82
C ASN A 55 2.39 11.32 14.33
N TYR A 56 3.04 12.41 13.91
CA TYR A 56 3.07 12.84 12.51
C TYR A 56 4.02 11.99 11.63
N VAL A 57 4.94 11.22 12.22
CA VAL A 57 5.82 10.32 11.47
C VAL A 57 5.04 9.16 10.86
N PHE A 58 3.98 8.70 11.53
CA PHE A 58 3.13 7.63 11.00
C PHE A 58 2.52 7.97 9.63
N PRO A 59 1.77 9.07 9.43
CA PRO A 59 1.27 9.43 8.10
C PRO A 59 2.40 9.79 7.13
N MET A 60 3.51 10.37 7.60
CA MET A 60 4.67 10.69 6.76
C MET A 60 5.30 9.44 6.13
N VAL A 61 5.31 8.31 6.84
CA VAL A 61 5.82 7.03 6.30
C VAL A 61 4.73 6.29 5.52
N TRP A 62 3.50 6.23 6.03
CA TRP A 62 2.42 5.45 5.40
C TRP A 62 1.98 6.00 4.04
N ILE A 63 1.98 7.33 3.84
CA ILE A 63 1.54 7.92 2.56
C ILE A 63 2.48 7.51 1.40
N PRO A 64 3.82 7.69 1.49
CA PRO A 64 4.74 7.19 0.46
C PRO A 64 4.60 5.68 0.21
N LEU A 65 4.50 4.87 1.28
CA LEU A 65 4.34 3.42 1.13
C LEU A 65 3.07 3.06 0.35
N LYS A 66 1.96 3.74 0.64
CA LYS A 66 0.71 3.53 -0.08
C LYS A 66 0.80 3.94 -1.54
N LEU A 67 1.48 5.05 -1.85
CA LEU A 67 1.73 5.43 -3.24
C LEU A 67 2.56 4.38 -3.98
N MET A 68 3.60 3.84 -3.34
CA MET A 68 4.40 2.76 -3.90
C MET A 68 3.57 1.49 -4.14
N GLN A 69 2.68 1.13 -3.20
CA GLN A 69 1.72 0.02 -3.36
C GLN A 69 0.74 0.26 -4.51
N SER A 70 0.22 1.48 -4.66
CA SER A 70 -0.68 1.84 -5.76
C SER A 70 0.01 1.72 -7.12
N VAL A 71 1.25 2.15 -7.22
CA VAL A 71 2.07 1.98 -8.42
C VAL A 71 2.36 0.51 -8.68
N ALA A 72 2.70 -0.27 -7.65
CA ALA A 72 2.98 -1.71 -7.79
C ALA A 72 1.74 -2.48 -8.29
N LEU A 73 0.56 -2.22 -7.73
CA LEU A 73 -0.70 -2.81 -8.17
C LEU A 73 -1.02 -2.44 -9.62
N TRP A 74 -0.86 -1.17 -9.97
CA TRP A 74 -1.05 -0.69 -11.34
C TRP A 74 -0.10 -1.37 -12.33
N LEU A 75 1.17 -1.55 -11.96
CA LEU A 75 2.15 -2.26 -12.79
C LEU A 75 1.75 -3.72 -13.02
N VAL A 76 1.29 -4.44 -11.99
CA VAL A 76 0.79 -5.82 -12.13
C VAL A 76 -0.40 -5.87 -13.09
N CYS A 77 -1.37 -4.96 -12.92
CA CYS A 77 -2.54 -4.87 -13.79
C CYS A 77 -2.22 -4.49 -15.24
N THR A 78 -1.08 -3.83 -15.50
CA THR A 78 -0.70 -3.38 -16.85
C THR A 78 0.34 -4.26 -17.54
N LYS A 79 1.14 -5.01 -16.78
CA LYS A 79 2.28 -5.79 -17.31
C LYS A 79 2.04 -7.29 -17.34
N ALA A 80 1.06 -7.81 -16.61
CA ALA A 80 0.82 -9.24 -16.61
C ALA A 80 0.36 -9.72 -18.00
N PRO A 81 0.95 -10.81 -18.52
CA PRO A 81 0.71 -11.27 -19.90
C PRO A 81 -0.68 -11.88 -20.12
N THR A 82 -1.34 -12.34 -19.05
CA THR A 82 -2.68 -12.92 -19.09
C THR A 82 -3.45 -12.59 -17.80
N ALA A 83 -4.78 -12.65 -17.84
CA ALA A 83 -5.61 -12.52 -16.64
C ALA A 83 -5.30 -13.62 -15.60
N GLY A 84 -4.97 -14.84 -16.05
CA GLY A 84 -4.54 -15.93 -15.16
C GLY A 84 -3.24 -15.61 -14.42
N ALA A 85 -2.28 -14.96 -15.07
CA ALA A 85 -1.03 -14.53 -14.45
C ALA A 85 -1.22 -13.42 -13.39
N MET A 86 -2.34 -12.69 -13.43
CA MET A 86 -2.70 -11.67 -12.42
C MET A 86 -3.32 -12.28 -11.15
N ALA A 87 -3.93 -13.46 -11.24
CA ALA A 87 -4.76 -14.01 -10.18
C ALA A 87 -3.99 -14.19 -8.86
N LEU A 88 -2.82 -14.82 -8.91
CA LEU A 88 -2.00 -15.05 -7.72
C LEU A 88 -1.45 -13.74 -7.11
N PRO A 89 -0.83 -12.82 -7.87
CA PRO A 89 -0.41 -11.51 -7.33
C PRO A 89 -1.57 -10.70 -6.73
N LEU A 90 -2.74 -10.67 -7.37
CA LEU A 90 -3.88 -9.92 -6.87
C LEU A 90 -4.48 -10.57 -5.62
N ALA A 91 -4.57 -11.90 -5.57
CA ALA A 91 -5.01 -12.62 -4.38
C ALA A 91 -4.04 -12.40 -3.21
N ALA A 92 -2.74 -12.45 -3.47
CA ALA A 92 -1.70 -12.16 -2.48
C ALA A 92 -1.77 -10.71 -1.97
N PHE A 93 -1.98 -9.75 -2.88
CA PHE A 93 -2.16 -8.35 -2.54
C PHE A 93 -3.42 -8.10 -1.70
N GLY A 94 -4.54 -8.71 -2.09
CA GLY A 94 -5.78 -8.71 -1.33
C GLY A 94 -5.57 -9.28 0.06
N ALA A 95 -5.00 -10.47 0.18
CA ALA A 95 -4.67 -11.09 1.46
C ALA A 95 -3.76 -10.20 2.32
N HIS A 96 -2.77 -9.53 1.73
CA HIS A 96 -1.87 -8.63 2.46
C HIS A 96 -2.58 -7.41 3.05
N MET A 97 -3.56 -6.84 2.34
CA MET A 97 -4.37 -5.73 2.87
C MET A 97 -5.15 -6.13 4.13
N PHE A 98 -5.37 -7.43 4.37
CA PHE A 98 -6.09 -7.95 5.53
C PHE A 98 -5.20 -8.64 6.58
N LEU A 99 -4.11 -9.30 6.18
CA LEU A 99 -3.36 -10.23 7.02
C LEU A 99 -1.89 -9.82 7.29
N GLY A 100 -1.32 -8.93 6.45
CA GLY A 100 0.05 -8.43 6.57
C GLY A 100 1.19 -9.41 6.19
N ASN A 101 2.34 -8.83 5.79
CA ASN A 101 3.70 -9.41 5.70
C ASN A 101 4.20 -10.27 4.48
N TRP A 102 5.49 -10.05 4.13
CA TRP A 102 6.50 -10.68 3.24
C TRP A 102 6.15 -11.38 1.91
N TRP A 103 5.06 -12.12 1.80
CA TRP A 103 4.82 -12.96 0.60
C TRP A 103 4.58 -12.16 -0.68
N ASN A 104 4.22 -10.88 -0.56
CA ASN A 104 3.98 -10.03 -1.73
C ASN A 104 5.23 -9.75 -2.55
N ALA A 105 6.38 -9.49 -1.92
CA ALA A 105 7.60 -9.26 -2.67
C ALA A 105 7.96 -10.51 -3.49
N ALA A 106 7.80 -11.70 -2.90
CA ALA A 106 8.00 -12.98 -3.58
C ALA A 106 6.96 -13.24 -4.68
N ALA A 107 5.67 -12.93 -4.45
CA ALA A 107 4.60 -13.12 -5.42
C ALA A 107 4.67 -12.12 -6.59
N PHE A 108 5.19 -10.92 -6.37
CA PHE A 108 5.26 -9.86 -7.38
C PHE A 108 6.53 -9.99 -8.23
N HIS A 109 7.60 -10.57 -7.68
CA HIS A 109 8.89 -10.69 -8.35
C HIS A 109 8.83 -11.40 -9.73
N PRO A 110 8.08 -12.51 -9.92
CA PRO A 110 7.95 -13.16 -11.22
C PRO A 110 7.21 -12.32 -12.27
N VAL A 111 6.39 -11.35 -11.85
CA VAL A 111 5.61 -10.49 -12.75
C VAL A 111 6.33 -9.17 -13.03
N SER A 112 6.90 -8.56 -12.00
CA SER A 112 7.66 -7.32 -12.08
C SER A 112 8.64 -7.22 -10.91
N PRO A 113 9.96 -7.36 -11.16
CA PRO A 113 10.99 -7.16 -10.14
C PRO A 113 10.91 -5.77 -9.50
N ALA A 114 10.62 -4.73 -10.31
CA ALA A 114 10.43 -3.38 -9.81
C ALA A 114 9.27 -3.28 -8.81
N ALA A 115 8.14 -3.95 -9.09
CA ALA A 115 7.01 -3.98 -8.17
C ALA A 115 7.34 -4.72 -6.86
N ALA A 116 8.16 -5.77 -6.91
CA ALA A 116 8.64 -6.46 -5.72
C ALA A 116 9.54 -5.57 -4.85
N PHE A 117 10.47 -4.82 -5.46
CA PHE A 117 11.34 -3.89 -4.73
C PHE A 117 10.55 -2.75 -4.05
N LEU A 118 9.50 -2.24 -4.71
CA LEU A 118 8.61 -1.22 -4.14
C LEU A 118 7.88 -1.69 -2.86
N MET A 119 7.78 -3.00 -2.64
CA MET A 119 7.17 -3.55 -1.43
C MET A 119 8.12 -3.64 -0.23
N LEU A 120 9.45 -3.58 -0.44
CA LEU A 120 10.44 -3.73 0.64
C LEU A 120 10.35 -2.65 1.72
N PRO A 121 10.17 -1.34 1.40
CA PRO A 121 10.06 -0.31 2.44
C PRO A 121 8.87 -0.55 3.37
N THR A 122 7.76 -1.09 2.86
CA THR A 122 6.59 -1.47 3.66
C THR A 122 6.97 -2.54 4.69
N GLN A 123 7.79 -3.51 4.28
CA GLN A 123 8.22 -4.61 5.13
C GLN A 123 9.08 -4.13 6.31
N VAL A 124 10.02 -3.22 6.04
CA VAL A 124 10.86 -2.61 7.08
C VAL A 124 9.99 -1.87 8.10
N TRP A 125 9.03 -1.08 7.64
CA TRP A 125 8.15 -0.33 8.52
C TRP A 125 7.25 -1.22 9.38
N VAL A 126 6.68 -2.29 8.81
CA VAL A 126 5.85 -3.24 9.57
C VAL A 126 6.65 -3.90 10.68
N THR A 127 7.90 -4.30 10.45
CA THR A 127 8.76 -4.86 11.50
C THR A 127 8.98 -3.87 12.66
N ILE A 128 9.23 -2.59 12.35
CA ILE A 128 9.38 -1.53 13.36
C ILE A 128 8.06 -1.37 14.15
N ALA A 129 6.93 -1.30 13.45
CA ALA A 129 5.62 -1.15 14.08
C ALA A 129 5.26 -2.36 14.97
N THR A 130 5.58 -3.59 14.55
CA THR A 130 5.40 -4.79 15.36
C THR A 130 6.21 -4.71 16.65
N LYS A 131 7.48 -4.30 16.58
CA LYS A 131 8.32 -4.14 17.77
C LYS A 131 7.77 -3.05 18.70
N LEU A 132 7.24 -1.96 18.13
CA LEU A 132 6.63 -0.88 18.89
C LEU A 132 5.41 -1.38 19.67
N ASN A 133 4.52 -2.10 18.98
CA ASN A 133 3.33 -2.69 19.60
C ASN A 133 3.70 -3.67 20.71
N TYR A 134 4.71 -4.52 20.48
CA TYR A 134 5.21 -5.43 21.51
C TYR A 134 5.71 -4.69 22.76
N ASP A 135 6.50 -3.63 22.58
CA ASP A 135 7.01 -2.84 23.69
C ASP A 135 5.89 -2.11 24.44
N ILE A 136 4.91 -1.57 23.72
CA ILE A 136 3.72 -0.95 24.33
C ILE A 136 2.96 -1.98 25.17
N VAL A 137 2.72 -3.19 24.67
CA VAL A 137 2.05 -4.25 25.45
C VAL A 137 2.87 -4.58 26.69
N LYS A 138 4.17 -4.87 26.54
CA LYS A 138 5.07 -5.20 27.65
C LYS A 138 5.14 -4.10 28.72
N LEU A 139 5.03 -2.84 28.32
CA LEU A 139 5.03 -1.71 29.25
C LEU A 139 3.67 -1.48 29.91
N ASN A 140 2.58 -2.11 29.50
CA ASN A 140 1.23 -1.88 30.07
C ASN A 140 0.57 -3.18 30.60
N THR A 141 1.27 -4.30 30.57
CA THR A 141 0.98 -5.55 31.32
C THR A 141 1.84 -5.63 32.56
#